data_AF-A0A8S0X1G1-F1
#
_entry.id   AF-A0A8S0X1G1-F1
#
_cell.length_a   1.000
_cell.length_b   1.000
_cell.length_c   1.000
_cell.angle_alpha   90.00
_cell.angle_beta   90.00
_cell.angle_gamma   90.00
#
_symmetry.space_group_name_H-M   'P 1'
#
loop_
_entity.id
_entity.type
_entity.pdbx_description
1 polymer ?
#
loop_
_entity_poly.entity_id
_entity_poly.type
_entity_poly.pdbx_seq_one_letter_code
_entity_poly.pdbx_strand_id
1 'polypeptide(L)'
;MPTKKETSARQALQERWQDFYAYRQATYRHLINGRSLSEKDVEAVFDKLLTGPLGYTPDQISRQPDYADYVLMSRDFKVAVAEAKGWEYFRKKDNLLKALGQAANYADRHRVANLIAFDGESVVLAIRAESEISVLLDLKVNSPDPADDLFYLTLYGLSKLPTEKLFSFEHFKANASGDFKTHHGVSLPRSAFAYIGDIHNKSTWKMPYRNADGTVDTARIDKAVKLFAVSRGLQGSYGK
;
A
#
# COMPACT_ATOMS: atom_id res chain seq x y z
N MET A 1 -1.66 -16.14 -17.85
CA MET A 1 -2.34 -15.10 -18.66
C MET A 1 -2.85 -14.01 -17.73
N PRO A 2 -2.69 -12.72 -18.07
CA PRO A 2 -3.20 -11.62 -17.26
C PRO A 2 -4.73 -11.67 -17.18
N THR A 3 -5.29 -11.29 -16.03
CA THR A 3 -6.75 -11.22 -15.86
C THR A 3 -7.32 -10.01 -16.60
N LYS A 4 -8.62 -10.02 -16.93
CA LYS A 4 -9.29 -8.84 -17.53
C LYS A 4 -9.07 -7.55 -16.71
N LYS A 5 -9.10 -7.65 -15.38
CA LYS A 5 -8.85 -6.51 -14.48
C LYS A 5 -7.42 -5.99 -14.55
N GLU A 6 -6.47 -6.90 -14.70
CA GLU A 6 -5.07 -6.57 -14.87
C GLU A 6 -4.84 -5.83 -16.19
N THR A 7 -5.38 -6.35 -17.29
CA THR A 7 -5.33 -5.71 -18.60
C THR A 7 -5.97 -4.32 -18.56
N SER A 8 -7.15 -4.19 -17.96
CA SER A 8 -7.82 -2.90 -17.79
C SER A 8 -7.02 -1.89 -16.95
N ALA A 9 -6.38 -2.32 -15.86
CA ALA A 9 -5.58 -1.42 -15.03
C ALA A 9 -4.31 -0.95 -15.76
N ARG A 10 -3.63 -1.87 -16.46
CA ARG A 10 -2.47 -1.53 -17.30
C ARG A 10 -2.84 -0.59 -18.44
N GLN A 11 -3.98 -0.82 -19.10
CA GLN A 11 -4.48 0.06 -20.16
C GLN A 11 -4.81 1.46 -19.63
N ALA A 12 -5.55 1.55 -18.51
CA ALA A 12 -5.90 2.84 -17.92
C ALA A 12 -4.65 3.63 -17.47
N LEU A 13 -3.62 2.94 -16.99
CA LEU A 13 -2.33 3.53 -16.64
C LEU A 13 -1.67 4.16 -17.88
N GLN A 14 -1.61 3.43 -18.99
CA GLN A 14 -1.05 3.92 -20.26
C GLN A 14 -1.83 5.12 -20.80
N GLU A 15 -3.16 5.03 -20.84
CA GLU A 15 -4.04 6.10 -21.36
C GLU A 15 -3.90 7.42 -20.58
N ARG A 16 -3.68 7.35 -19.27
CA ARG A 16 -3.61 8.53 -18.38
C ARG A 16 -2.18 8.99 -18.10
N TRP A 17 -1.18 8.29 -18.63
CA TRP A 17 0.22 8.58 -18.32
C TRP A 17 0.66 9.94 -18.85
N GLN A 18 0.28 10.28 -20.08
CA GLN A 18 0.71 11.53 -20.72
C GLN A 18 0.25 12.78 -19.95
N ASP A 19 -0.96 12.75 -19.38
CA ASP A 19 -1.46 13.86 -18.55
C ASP A 19 -0.66 14.03 -17.25
N PHE A 20 -0.29 12.91 -16.61
CA PHE A 20 0.59 12.94 -15.44
C PHE A 20 1.98 13.44 -15.82
N TYR A 21 2.55 12.91 -16.91
CA TYR A 21 3.88 13.26 -17.38
C TYR A 21 3.96 14.76 -17.71
N ALA A 22 2.99 15.30 -18.44
CA ALA A 22 2.93 16.72 -18.77
C ALA A 22 2.85 17.60 -17.51
N TYR A 23 2.02 17.23 -16.52
CA TYR A 23 1.93 17.94 -15.25
C TYR A 23 3.27 17.93 -14.50
N ARG A 24 3.88 16.77 -14.36
CA ARG A 24 5.19 16.61 -13.73
C ARG A 24 6.27 17.45 -14.43
N GLN A 25 6.32 17.44 -15.76
CA GLN A 25 7.27 18.23 -16.54
C GLN A 25 7.04 19.74 -16.36
N ALA A 26 5.79 20.18 -16.28
CA ALA A 26 5.48 21.58 -15.96
C ALA A 26 6.00 21.97 -14.57
N THR A 27 5.81 21.11 -13.56
CA THR A 27 6.37 21.32 -12.21
C THR A 27 7.89 21.37 -12.24
N TYR A 28 8.53 20.43 -12.94
CA TYR A 28 9.99 20.39 -13.08
C TYR A 28 10.57 21.64 -13.76
N ARG A 29 9.86 22.23 -14.74
CA ARG A 29 10.29 23.48 -15.38
C ARG A 29 10.41 24.65 -14.39
N HIS A 30 9.63 24.67 -13.31
CA HIS A 30 9.83 25.68 -12.26
C HIS A 30 11.22 25.56 -11.62
N LEU A 31 11.73 24.35 -11.43
CA LEU A 31 13.09 24.11 -10.93
C LEU A 31 14.15 24.60 -11.91
N ILE A 32 13.99 24.29 -13.21
CA ILE A 32 14.89 24.77 -14.27
C ILE A 32 14.91 26.31 -14.33
N ASN A 33 13.76 26.94 -14.10
CA ASN A 33 13.61 28.40 -14.10
C ASN A 33 14.13 29.06 -12.80
N GLY A 34 14.83 28.32 -11.94
CA GLY A 34 15.49 28.86 -10.74
C GLY A 34 14.60 28.95 -9.49
N ARG A 35 13.36 28.45 -9.54
CA ARG A 35 12.50 28.35 -8.35
C ARG A 35 12.83 27.06 -7.59
N SER A 36 12.97 27.14 -6.27
CA SER A 36 13.01 25.94 -5.43
C SER A 36 11.63 25.25 -5.40
N LEU A 37 11.64 23.93 -5.56
CA LEU A 37 10.43 23.11 -5.38
C LEU A 37 10.30 22.74 -3.91
N SER A 38 9.13 23.05 -3.34
CA SER A 38 8.77 22.66 -1.99
C SER A 38 8.30 21.21 -1.93
N GLU A 39 8.22 20.62 -0.72
CA GLU A 39 7.59 19.31 -0.54
C GLU A 39 6.13 19.32 -1.01
N LYS A 40 5.42 20.46 -0.88
CA LYS A 40 4.06 20.61 -1.41
C LYS A 40 3.97 20.51 -2.94
N ASP A 41 5.00 20.95 -3.66
CA ASP A 41 5.05 20.77 -5.11
C ASP A 41 5.23 19.28 -5.48
N VAL A 42 5.99 18.52 -4.68
CA VAL A 42 6.16 17.07 -4.86
C VAL A 42 4.89 16.31 -4.49
N GLU A 43 4.27 16.64 -3.36
CA GLU A 43 2.98 16.10 -2.93
C GLU A 43 1.91 16.29 -4.03
N ALA A 44 1.85 17.46 -4.66
CA ALA A 44 0.91 17.72 -5.75
C ALA A 44 1.16 16.81 -6.98
N VAL A 45 2.43 16.57 -7.33
CA VAL A 45 2.80 15.60 -8.38
C VAL A 45 2.42 14.18 -7.97
N PHE A 46 2.62 13.81 -6.71
CA PHE A 46 2.24 12.49 -6.21
C PHE A 46 0.72 12.29 -6.22
N ASP A 47 -0.05 13.31 -5.81
CA ASP A 47 -1.50 13.31 -5.90
C ASP A 47 -1.98 13.12 -7.35
N LYS A 48 -1.31 13.77 -8.32
CA LYS A 48 -1.59 13.58 -9.74
C LYS A 48 -1.26 12.17 -10.22
N LEU A 49 -0.16 11.57 -9.72
CA LEU A 49 0.20 10.17 -10.01
C LEU A 49 -0.87 9.20 -9.47
N LEU A 50 -1.28 9.39 -8.21
CA LEU A 50 -2.28 8.55 -7.55
C LEU A 50 -3.64 8.63 -8.26
N THR A 51 -4.14 9.85 -8.48
CA THR A 51 -5.50 10.07 -9.02
C THR A 51 -5.59 9.87 -10.54
N GLY A 52 -4.49 10.05 -11.27
CA GLY A 52 -4.43 9.86 -12.71
C GLY A 52 -4.15 8.40 -13.08
N PRO A 53 -2.89 8.06 -13.42
CA PRO A 53 -2.53 6.75 -13.96
C PRO A 53 -2.69 5.60 -12.96
N LEU A 54 -2.52 5.82 -11.65
CA LEU A 54 -2.74 4.75 -10.67
C LEU A 54 -4.23 4.53 -10.32
N GLY A 55 -5.09 5.48 -10.68
CA GLY A 55 -6.54 5.34 -10.66
C GLY A 55 -7.19 5.33 -9.27
N TYR A 56 -6.51 5.87 -8.25
CA TYR A 56 -7.10 6.05 -6.93
C TYR A 56 -8.14 7.17 -6.96
N THR A 57 -9.30 6.92 -6.33
CA THR A 57 -10.31 7.97 -6.15
C THR A 57 -9.99 8.83 -4.93
N PRO A 58 -10.55 10.06 -4.81
CA PRO A 58 -10.27 10.93 -3.67
C PRO A 58 -10.59 10.30 -2.30
N ASP A 59 -11.64 9.49 -2.21
CA ASP A 59 -12.00 8.74 -0.99
C ASP A 59 -11.01 7.62 -0.65
N GLN A 60 -10.19 7.21 -1.61
CA GLN A 60 -9.15 6.20 -1.43
C GLN A 60 -7.80 6.78 -0.97
N ILE A 61 -7.71 8.11 -0.82
CA ILE A 61 -6.48 8.81 -0.45
C ILE A 61 -6.74 9.63 0.81
N SER A 62 -6.26 9.14 1.95
CA SER A 62 -6.26 9.90 3.20
C SER A 62 -4.96 10.69 3.32
N ARG A 63 -5.04 12.03 3.32
CA ARG A 63 -3.89 12.95 3.40
C ARG A 63 -3.66 13.38 4.85
N GLN A 64 -2.40 13.33 5.28
CA GLN A 64 -1.98 13.72 6.63
C GLN A 64 -2.64 12.96 7.81
N PRO A 65 -3.06 11.68 7.70
CA PRO A 65 -3.58 10.96 8.86
C PRO A 65 -2.44 10.55 9.80
N ASP A 66 -2.61 10.83 11.10
CA ASP A 66 -1.68 10.39 12.16
C ASP A 66 -0.19 10.64 11.83
N TYR A 67 0.09 11.80 11.22
CA TYR A 67 1.40 12.30 10.78
C TYR A 67 2.01 11.65 9.52
N ALA A 68 1.37 10.67 8.89
CA ALA A 68 1.79 10.16 7.58
C ALA A 68 1.34 11.11 6.46
N ASP A 69 2.14 11.30 5.41
CA ASP A 69 1.72 12.14 4.28
C ASP A 69 0.47 11.57 3.61
N TYR A 70 0.47 10.25 3.35
CA TYR A 70 -0.66 9.56 2.73
C TYR A 70 -0.90 8.18 3.32
N VAL A 71 -2.18 7.82 3.44
CA VAL A 71 -2.62 6.43 3.63
C VAL A 71 -3.60 6.10 2.51
N LEU A 72 -3.27 5.07 1.75
CA LEU A 72 -4.09 4.58 0.64
C LEU A 72 -5.11 3.57 1.15
N MET A 73 -6.33 3.64 0.63
CA MET A 73 -7.46 2.83 1.06
C MET A 73 -8.02 1.97 -0.07
N SER A 74 -8.51 0.79 0.27
CA SER A 74 -9.28 -0.10 -0.59
C SER A 74 -10.48 -0.63 0.17
N ARG A 75 -11.70 -0.27 -0.23
CA ARG A 75 -12.94 -0.75 0.44
C ARG A 75 -12.88 -0.60 1.97
N ASP A 76 -12.54 0.58 2.44
CA ASP A 76 -12.34 0.93 3.86
C ASP A 76 -11.13 0.29 4.57
N PHE A 77 -10.31 -0.51 3.87
CA PHE A 77 -9.06 -1.06 4.41
C PHE A 77 -7.88 -0.17 4.03
N LYS A 78 -7.01 0.12 4.99
CA LYS A 78 -5.71 0.76 4.73
C LYS A 78 -4.81 -0.25 4.00
N VAL A 79 -4.29 0.08 2.83
CA VAL A 79 -3.52 -0.85 1.98
C VAL A 79 -2.07 -0.44 1.76
N ALA A 80 -1.73 0.84 1.87
CA ALA A 80 -0.36 1.32 1.86
C ALA A 80 -0.24 2.61 2.69
N VAL A 81 0.95 2.85 3.24
CA VAL A 81 1.36 4.18 3.72
C VAL A 81 2.38 4.73 2.73
N ALA A 82 2.23 6.00 2.35
CA ALA A 82 3.19 6.67 1.49
C ALA A 82 3.81 7.89 2.16
N GLU A 83 5.11 8.07 1.92
CA GLU A 83 5.90 9.22 2.35
C GLU A 83 6.43 9.95 1.11
N ALA A 84 6.15 11.25 1.01
CA ALA A 84 6.69 12.10 -0.03
C ALA A 84 7.87 12.91 0.54
N LYS A 85 8.93 13.08 -0.25
CA LYS A 85 10.10 13.90 0.10
C LYS A 85 10.37 14.94 -0.98
N GLY A 86 11.25 15.89 -0.68
CA GLY A 86 11.67 16.92 -1.64
C GLY A 86 12.16 16.34 -2.98
N TRP A 87 12.14 17.16 -4.03
CA TRP A 87 12.50 16.72 -5.37
C TRP A 87 13.89 16.07 -5.39
N GLU A 88 14.04 14.89 -6.01
CA GLU A 88 15.31 14.16 -6.13
C GLU A 88 15.97 13.73 -4.82
N TYR A 89 15.22 13.71 -3.72
CA TYR A 89 15.73 13.36 -2.40
C TYR A 89 16.39 11.97 -2.37
N PHE A 90 15.92 11.02 -3.18
CA PHE A 90 16.41 9.63 -3.21
C PHE A 90 17.65 9.42 -4.08
N ARG A 91 18.22 10.48 -4.70
CA ARG A 91 19.54 10.40 -5.36
C ARG A 91 20.62 9.81 -4.45
N LYS A 92 20.48 10.00 -3.13
CA LYS A 92 21.28 9.33 -2.10
C LYS A 92 20.50 8.16 -1.54
N LYS A 93 21.07 6.95 -1.61
CA LYS A 93 20.42 5.74 -1.08
C LYS A 93 19.99 5.88 0.38
N ASP A 94 20.82 6.48 1.23
CA ASP A 94 20.51 6.69 2.66
C ASP A 94 19.25 7.52 2.89
N ASN A 95 18.96 8.47 1.99
CA ASN A 95 17.76 9.28 2.06
C ASN A 95 16.50 8.44 1.77
N LEU A 96 16.59 7.52 0.80
CA LEU A 96 15.52 6.56 0.54
C LEU A 96 15.28 5.65 1.76
N LEU A 97 16.35 5.11 2.35
CA LEU A 97 16.24 4.26 3.55
C LEU A 97 15.57 5.00 4.71
N LYS A 98 15.92 6.28 4.92
CA LYS A 98 15.29 7.14 5.94
C LYS A 98 13.80 7.36 5.67
N ALA A 99 13.42 7.66 4.42
CA ALA A 99 12.03 7.87 4.04
C ALA A 99 11.19 6.59 4.25
N LEU A 100 11.74 5.42 3.86
CA LEU A 100 11.09 4.13 4.09
C LEU A 100 10.99 3.78 5.58
N GLY A 101 12.02 4.07 6.38
CA GLY A 101 11.98 3.90 7.83
C GLY A 101 10.92 4.80 8.49
N GLN A 102 10.76 6.04 8.01
CA GLN A 102 9.69 6.93 8.46
C GLN A 102 8.30 6.40 8.07
N ALA A 103 8.12 5.99 6.82
CA ALA A 103 6.88 5.37 6.35
C ALA A 103 6.53 4.12 7.19
N ALA A 104 7.54 3.29 7.54
CA ALA A 104 7.36 2.11 8.38
C ALA A 104 6.87 2.46 9.80
N ASN A 105 7.39 3.53 10.41
CA ASN A 105 6.94 3.99 11.72
C ASN A 105 5.45 4.39 11.71
N TYR A 106 4.98 5.05 10.66
CA TYR A 106 3.56 5.35 10.50
C TYR A 106 2.76 4.08 10.20
N ALA A 107 3.29 3.20 9.36
CA ALA A 107 2.66 1.94 9.02
C ALA A 107 2.39 1.03 10.22
N ASP A 108 3.16 1.12 11.30
CA ASP A 108 2.85 0.49 12.59
C ASP A 108 1.51 0.97 13.18
N ARG A 109 1.28 2.29 13.20
CA ARG A 109 0.02 2.89 13.67
C ARG A 109 -1.16 2.48 12.78
N HIS A 110 -0.92 2.40 11.48
CA HIS A 110 -1.95 2.06 10.49
C HIS A 110 -2.19 0.56 10.29
N ARG A 111 -1.30 -0.31 10.83
CA ARG A 111 -1.32 -1.77 10.66
C ARG A 111 -1.24 -2.23 9.20
N VAL A 112 -0.40 -1.58 8.40
CA VAL A 112 -0.26 -1.82 6.94
C VAL A 112 1.14 -2.23 6.53
N ALA A 113 1.34 -3.37 5.88
CA ALA A 113 2.69 -3.81 5.53
C ALA A 113 3.33 -3.02 4.36
N ASN A 114 2.54 -2.52 3.42
CA ASN A 114 3.05 -1.88 2.20
C ASN A 114 3.46 -0.43 2.46
N LEU A 115 4.64 -0.07 1.98
CA LEU A 115 5.24 1.25 2.08
C LEU A 115 5.49 1.79 0.68
N ILE A 116 5.20 3.07 0.48
CA ILE A 116 5.53 3.79 -0.74
C ILE A 116 6.40 4.99 -0.37
N ALA A 117 7.45 5.24 -1.14
CA ALA A 117 8.24 6.47 -1.02
C ALA A 117 8.27 7.19 -2.38
N PHE A 118 8.15 8.52 -2.37
CA PHE A 118 8.12 9.33 -3.58
C PHE A 118 8.94 10.62 -3.45
N ASP A 119 9.70 11.00 -4.48
CA ASP A 119 10.52 12.22 -4.50
C ASP A 119 10.38 13.06 -5.78
N GLY A 120 9.30 12.86 -6.56
CA GLY A 120 9.09 13.56 -7.83
C GLY A 120 9.83 12.93 -9.04
N GLU A 121 10.89 12.15 -8.80
CA GLU A 121 11.62 11.42 -9.85
C GLU A 121 11.45 9.90 -9.75
N SER A 122 11.49 9.37 -8.54
CA SER A 122 11.37 7.96 -8.20
C SER A 122 10.10 7.71 -7.40
N VAL A 123 9.45 6.58 -7.68
CA VAL A 123 8.47 5.95 -6.80
C VAL A 123 8.98 4.58 -6.40
N VAL A 124 9.03 4.32 -5.09
CA VAL A 124 9.58 3.09 -4.52
C VAL A 124 8.46 2.36 -3.79
N LEU A 125 8.34 1.05 -4.05
CA LEU A 125 7.44 0.15 -3.33
C LEU A 125 8.28 -0.78 -2.45
N ALA A 126 7.93 -0.83 -1.17
CA ALA A 126 8.54 -1.74 -0.21
C ALA A 126 7.47 -2.42 0.65
N ILE A 127 7.86 -3.52 1.27
CA ILE A 127 7.05 -4.23 2.25
C ILE A 127 7.83 -4.33 3.55
N ARG A 128 7.17 -4.04 4.67
CA ARG A 128 7.75 -4.23 6.00
C ARG A 128 7.38 -5.59 6.59
N ALA A 129 8.37 -6.21 7.22
CA ALA A 129 8.24 -7.29 8.17
C ALA A 129 8.47 -6.75 9.60
N GLU A 130 8.64 -7.63 10.59
CA GLU A 130 8.84 -7.22 11.99
C GLU A 130 10.18 -6.52 12.24
N SER A 131 11.23 -6.91 11.52
CA SER A 131 12.61 -6.42 11.69
C SER A 131 13.29 -5.97 10.40
N GLU A 132 12.57 -5.99 9.28
CA GLU A 132 13.11 -5.81 7.93
C GLU A 132 12.16 -4.97 7.10
N ILE A 133 12.72 -4.13 6.22
CA ILE A 133 12.01 -3.56 5.09
C ILE A 133 12.65 -4.14 3.82
N SER A 134 11.83 -4.79 2.98
CA SER A 134 12.24 -5.27 1.66
C SER A 134 11.76 -4.31 0.58
N VAL A 135 12.67 -3.77 -0.22
CA VAL A 135 12.34 -2.97 -1.40
C VAL A 135 12.04 -3.90 -2.57
N LEU A 136 10.86 -3.75 -3.15
CA LEU A 136 10.37 -4.57 -4.25
C LEU A 136 10.53 -3.87 -5.61
N LEU A 137 10.35 -2.55 -5.65
CA LEU A 137 10.44 -1.74 -6.87
C LEU A 137 11.07 -0.38 -6.56
N ASP A 138 11.90 0.12 -7.47
CA ASP A 138 12.37 1.51 -7.55
C ASP A 138 12.24 1.96 -9.01
N LEU A 139 11.19 2.75 -9.28
CA LEU A 139 10.78 3.10 -10.62
C LEU A 139 10.96 4.59 -10.87
N LYS A 140 11.55 4.94 -12.01
CA LYS A 140 11.59 6.32 -12.48
C LYS A 140 10.26 6.72 -13.11
N VAL A 141 9.75 7.90 -12.76
CA VAL A 141 8.50 8.48 -13.28
C VAL A 141 8.75 9.66 -14.22
N ASN A 142 9.99 9.84 -14.66
CA ASN A 142 10.43 10.94 -15.53
C ASN A 142 10.55 10.55 -17.01
N SER A 143 10.09 9.35 -17.38
CA SER A 143 10.04 8.86 -18.75
C SER A 143 8.71 9.25 -19.43
N PRO A 144 8.72 9.58 -20.74
CA PRO A 144 7.50 9.78 -21.53
C PRO A 144 6.58 8.56 -21.54
N ASP A 145 7.13 7.35 -21.38
CA ASP A 145 6.37 6.11 -21.28
C ASP A 145 6.43 5.56 -19.84
N PRO A 146 5.32 5.00 -19.31
CA PRO A 146 5.32 4.45 -17.97
C PRO A 146 6.08 3.13 -17.90
N ALA A 147 6.77 2.89 -16.79
CA ALA A 147 7.29 1.56 -16.49
C ALA A 147 6.14 0.57 -16.26
N ASP A 148 6.23 -0.62 -16.86
CA ASP A 148 5.19 -1.66 -16.73
C ASP A 148 4.91 -2.06 -15.27
N ASP A 149 5.93 -1.98 -14.41
CA ASP A 149 5.83 -2.33 -13.00
C ASP A 149 5.12 -1.27 -12.15
N LEU A 150 4.83 -0.08 -12.69
CA LEU A 150 3.93 0.89 -12.02
C LEU A 150 2.55 0.29 -11.76
N PHE A 151 2.17 -0.74 -12.52
CA PHE A 151 0.98 -1.54 -12.26
C PHE A 151 0.87 -1.99 -10.79
N TYR A 152 1.97 -2.38 -10.15
CA TYR A 152 1.97 -2.89 -8.77
C TYR A 152 1.61 -1.83 -7.72
N LEU A 153 1.67 -0.54 -8.08
CA LEU A 153 1.25 0.57 -7.24
C LEU A 153 -0.24 0.89 -7.38
N THR A 154 -0.94 0.29 -8.34
CA THR A 154 -2.41 0.41 -8.45
C THR A 154 -3.09 -0.36 -7.32
N LEU A 155 -4.35 -0.03 -7.02
CA LEU A 155 -5.16 -0.75 -6.03
C LEU A 155 -5.22 -2.27 -6.31
N TYR A 156 -5.26 -2.65 -7.58
CA TYR A 156 -5.27 -4.05 -8.00
C TYR A 156 -3.87 -4.67 -7.90
N GLY A 157 -2.83 -3.93 -8.27
CA GLY A 157 -1.44 -4.36 -8.22
C GLY A 157 -0.91 -4.62 -6.81
N LEU A 158 -1.33 -3.85 -5.80
CA LEU A 158 -0.95 -4.06 -4.40
C LEU A 158 -1.39 -5.41 -3.83
N SER A 159 -2.32 -6.11 -4.49
CA SER A 159 -2.72 -7.48 -4.14
C SER A 159 -1.88 -8.57 -4.81
N LYS A 160 -0.96 -8.18 -5.69
CA LYS A 160 -0.13 -9.06 -6.52
C LYS A 160 1.33 -8.61 -6.51
N LEU A 161 1.86 -8.28 -5.34
CA LEU A 161 3.22 -7.74 -5.24
C LEU A 161 4.26 -8.63 -5.94
N PRO A 162 5.32 -8.04 -6.52
CA PRO A 162 6.46 -8.80 -7.02
C PRO A 162 7.04 -9.69 -5.92
N THR A 163 7.48 -10.90 -6.30
CA THR A 163 8.16 -11.82 -5.38
C THR A 163 9.65 -11.54 -5.26
N GLU A 164 10.24 -10.91 -6.29
CA GLU A 164 11.64 -10.54 -6.29
C GLU A 164 11.87 -9.31 -5.41
N LYS A 165 12.91 -9.37 -4.59
CA LYS A 165 13.36 -8.26 -3.74
C LYS A 165 14.58 -7.63 -4.40
N LEU A 166 14.58 -6.31 -4.55
CA LEU A 166 15.76 -5.58 -5.01
C LEU A 166 16.85 -5.57 -3.93
N PHE A 167 16.47 -5.22 -2.70
CA PHE A 167 17.32 -5.33 -1.51
C PHE A 167 16.46 -5.22 -0.25
N SER A 168 17.05 -5.56 0.89
CA SER A 168 16.44 -5.39 2.22
C SER A 168 17.38 -4.66 3.15
N PHE A 169 16.83 -4.04 4.19
CA PHE A 169 17.60 -3.46 5.29
C PHE A 169 16.87 -3.64 6.62
N GLU A 170 17.63 -3.66 7.71
CA GLU A 170 17.09 -3.81 9.05
C GLU A 170 16.30 -2.56 9.44
N HIS A 171 15.11 -2.77 9.98
CA HIS A 171 14.29 -1.71 10.57
C HIS A 171 13.50 -2.32 11.72
N PHE A 172 13.92 -2.00 12.93
CA PHE A 172 13.27 -2.48 14.14
C PHE A 172 12.13 -1.55 14.52
N LYS A 173 10.97 -2.14 14.86
CA LYS A 173 9.90 -1.37 15.50
C LYS A 173 10.42 -0.75 16.78
N ALA A 174 10.24 0.56 16.93
CA ALA A 174 10.44 1.22 18.22
C ALA A 174 9.40 0.65 19.21
N ASN A 175 9.84 -0.29 20.06
CA ASN A 175 9.06 -0.92 21.12
C ASN A 175 7.76 -1.61 20.69
N ALA A 176 7.87 -2.73 19.99
CA ALA A 176 6.84 -3.76 20.07
C ALA A 176 7.08 -4.55 21.36
N SER A 177 6.45 -4.17 22.48
CA SER A 177 6.27 -5.09 23.60
C SER A 177 5.51 -6.31 23.08
N GLY A 178 6.26 -7.38 22.87
CA GLY A 178 5.83 -8.60 22.18
C GLY A 178 4.90 -9.46 23.00
N ASP A 179 3.65 -9.01 23.19
CA ASP A 179 2.59 -9.85 23.75
C ASP A 179 1.35 -9.80 22.85
N PHE A 180 1.42 -10.50 21.72
CA PHE A 180 0.18 -11.01 21.14
C PHE A 180 -0.40 -12.03 22.13
N LYS A 181 -1.47 -11.65 22.86
CA LYS A 181 -2.22 -12.61 23.68
C LYS A 181 -2.53 -13.85 22.85
N THR A 182 -2.02 -15.00 23.27
CA THR A 182 -2.26 -16.28 22.61
C THR A 182 -3.72 -16.74 22.83
N HIS A 183 -4.28 -17.48 21.87
CA HIS A 183 -5.58 -18.10 22.06
C HIS A 183 -5.46 -19.26 23.06
N HIS A 184 -6.26 -19.24 24.13
CA HIS A 184 -6.19 -20.19 25.26
C HIS A 184 -6.34 -21.68 24.88
N GLY A 185 -6.82 -22.00 23.69
CA GLY A 185 -7.00 -23.39 23.23
C GLY A 185 -5.97 -23.92 22.23
N VAL A 186 -5.15 -23.06 21.59
CA VAL A 186 -4.26 -23.49 20.49
C VAL A 186 -2.88 -22.83 20.49
N SER A 187 -2.57 -21.97 21.48
CA SER A 187 -1.28 -21.28 21.62
C SER A 187 -0.81 -20.51 20.37
N LEU A 188 -1.75 -20.14 19.50
CA LEU A 188 -1.47 -19.29 18.34
C LEU A 188 -1.68 -17.81 18.70
N PRO A 189 -0.88 -16.90 18.16
CA PRO A 189 -1.12 -15.47 18.24
C PRO A 189 -2.52 -15.11 17.70
N ARG A 190 -3.24 -14.19 18.35
CA ARG A 190 -4.54 -13.66 17.86
C ARG A 190 -4.47 -13.00 16.47
N SER A 191 -3.28 -12.80 15.90
CA SER A 191 -3.07 -12.34 14.53
C SER A 191 -3.30 -13.42 13.45
N ALA A 192 -3.56 -14.67 13.84
CA ALA A 192 -3.98 -15.73 12.92
C ALA A 192 -5.48 -15.58 12.60
N PHE A 193 -5.80 -15.12 11.39
CA PHE A 193 -7.17 -14.85 10.92
C PHE A 193 -8.09 -16.05 11.07
N ALA A 194 -9.15 -15.91 11.88
CA ALA A 194 -10.28 -16.84 11.95
C ALA A 194 -11.41 -16.36 11.03
N TYR A 195 -12.11 -17.28 10.38
CA TYR A 195 -13.47 -17.03 9.91
C TYR A 195 -14.33 -16.79 11.16
N ILE A 196 -14.83 -15.56 11.32
CA ILE A 196 -15.81 -15.24 12.36
C ILE A 196 -17.17 -15.28 11.67
N GLY A 197 -17.98 -16.29 11.99
CA GLY A 197 -19.38 -16.36 11.57
C GLY A 197 -20.20 -15.31 12.31
N ASP A 198 -20.86 -15.72 13.40
CA ASP A 198 -21.54 -14.80 14.31
C ASP A 198 -20.56 -14.34 15.42
N ILE A 199 -20.43 -13.03 15.59
CA ILE A 199 -19.51 -12.42 16.56
C ILE A 199 -19.88 -12.76 18.01
N HIS A 200 -21.15 -13.07 18.26
CA HIS A 200 -21.67 -13.40 19.59
C HIS A 200 -21.68 -14.91 19.86
N ASN A 201 -21.48 -15.75 18.83
CA ASN A 201 -21.47 -17.20 18.96
C ASN A 201 -20.12 -17.82 18.56
N LYS A 202 -19.28 -18.08 19.58
CA LYS A 202 -17.93 -18.64 19.44
C LYS A 202 -17.87 -20.01 18.76
N SER A 203 -18.96 -20.78 18.75
CA SER A 203 -19.02 -22.09 18.07
C SER A 203 -18.99 -21.97 16.54
N THR A 204 -19.26 -20.78 16.01
CA THR A 204 -19.30 -20.50 14.57
C THR A 204 -17.93 -20.06 14.01
N TRP A 205 -16.93 -19.91 14.88
CA TRP A 205 -15.61 -19.43 14.50
C TRP A 205 -14.80 -20.60 13.91
N LYS A 206 -14.22 -20.43 12.72
CA LYS A 206 -13.38 -21.46 12.08
C LYS A 206 -11.95 -20.94 11.92
N MET A 207 -10.99 -21.81 12.26
CA MET A 207 -9.55 -21.53 12.15
C MET A 207 -9.13 -21.29 10.69
N PRO A 208 -8.00 -20.61 10.42
CA PRO A 208 -7.55 -20.37 9.05
C PRO A 208 -7.42 -21.68 8.28
N TYR A 209 -7.81 -21.66 7.01
CA TYR A 209 -7.60 -22.77 6.09
C TYR A 209 -6.11 -23.04 5.98
N ARG A 210 -5.66 -24.13 6.61
CA ARG A 210 -4.32 -24.67 6.44
C ARG A 210 -4.38 -25.83 5.45
N ASN A 211 -3.32 -25.98 4.66
CA ASN A 211 -3.07 -27.18 3.89
C ASN A 211 -2.79 -28.36 4.84
N ALA A 212 -2.82 -29.59 4.32
CA ALA A 212 -2.60 -30.80 5.13
C ALA A 212 -1.21 -30.84 5.80
N ASP A 213 -0.24 -30.10 5.27
CA ASP A 213 1.10 -29.92 5.81
C ASP A 213 1.20 -28.81 6.88
N GLY A 214 0.08 -28.17 7.23
CA GLY A 214 0.01 -27.10 8.21
C GLY A 214 0.38 -25.72 7.68
N THR A 215 0.72 -25.55 6.40
CA THR A 215 0.96 -24.24 5.79
C THR A 215 -0.34 -23.47 5.54
N VAL A 216 -0.27 -22.14 5.40
CA VAL A 216 -1.44 -21.29 5.14
C VAL A 216 -1.91 -21.47 3.68
N ASP A 217 -3.20 -21.77 3.47
CA ASP A 217 -3.80 -21.84 2.13
C ASP A 217 -4.04 -20.42 1.57
N THR A 218 -3.01 -19.88 0.92
CA THR A 218 -3.02 -18.54 0.32
C THR A 218 -3.93 -18.44 -0.91
N ALA A 219 -4.34 -19.57 -1.50
CA ALA A 219 -5.16 -19.61 -2.71
C ALA A 219 -6.65 -19.31 -2.48
N ARG A 220 -7.10 -19.27 -1.21
CA ARG A 220 -8.51 -19.02 -0.83
C ARG A 220 -8.73 -17.72 -0.05
N ILE A 221 -7.67 -16.95 0.16
CA ILE A 221 -7.70 -15.66 0.89
C ILE A 221 -8.61 -14.63 0.19
N ASP A 222 -8.65 -14.64 -1.13
CA ASP A 222 -9.52 -13.79 -1.96
C ASP A 222 -11.02 -13.97 -1.64
N LYS A 223 -11.43 -15.17 -1.23
CA LYS A 223 -12.80 -15.47 -0.80
C LYS A 223 -13.10 -15.03 0.63
N ALA A 224 -12.11 -15.05 1.53
CA ALA A 224 -12.26 -14.56 2.90
C ALA A 224 -12.46 -13.03 2.93
N VAL A 225 -11.80 -12.30 2.03
CA VAL A 225 -11.96 -10.84 1.87
C VAL A 225 -13.37 -10.45 1.38
N LYS A 226 -14.05 -11.31 0.59
CA LYS A 226 -15.45 -11.05 0.19
C LYS A 226 -16.44 -11.08 1.35
N LEU A 227 -16.15 -11.81 2.43
CA LEU A 227 -17.10 -11.96 3.54
C LEU A 227 -17.16 -10.71 4.43
N PHE A 228 -16.03 -10.02 4.63
CA PHE A 228 -15.97 -8.75 5.36
C PHE A 228 -16.71 -7.60 4.65
N ALA A 229 -16.96 -7.72 3.35
CA ALA A 229 -17.75 -6.76 2.58
C ALA A 229 -19.27 -6.98 2.71
N VAL A 230 -19.73 -8.15 3.16
CA VAL A 230 -21.16 -8.46 3.31
C VAL A 230 -21.70 -8.12 4.70
N SER A 231 -20.84 -8.06 5.72
CA SER A 231 -21.25 -7.80 7.12
C SER A 231 -21.51 -6.33 7.46
N ARG A 232 -21.51 -5.41 6.48
CA ARG A 232 -21.86 -3.99 6.67
C ARG A 232 -23.17 -3.53 6.02
N GLY A 233 -24.00 -4.47 5.54
CA GLY A 233 -25.34 -4.15 5.06
C GLY A 233 -26.40 -5.01 5.73
N LEU A 234 -26.91 -4.56 6.89
CA LEU A 234 -28.32 -4.66 7.35
C LEU A 234 -28.40 -4.29 8.86
N GLN A 235 -28.26 -3.01 9.16
CA GLN A 235 -29.13 -2.36 10.15
C GLN A 235 -30.12 -1.52 9.34
N GLY A 236 -31.41 -1.88 9.35
CA GLY A 236 -32.46 -1.07 8.78
C GLY A 236 -33.74 -1.83 8.41
N SER A 237 -34.79 -1.56 9.17
CA SER A 237 -36.23 -1.74 8.88
C SER A 237 -36.80 -3.16 8.71
N TYR A 238 -37.48 -3.64 9.74
CA TYR A 238 -38.92 -3.94 9.62
C TYR A 238 -39.64 -3.40 10.85
N GLY A 239 -40.36 -2.30 10.67
CA GLY A 239 -41.49 -1.96 11.50
C GLY A 239 -42.70 -2.78 11.05
N LYS A 240 -43.27 -3.52 11.99
CA LYS A 240 -44.68 -3.47 12.40
C LYS A 240 -44.79 -4.18 13.74
#